data_AF-A0A7V9JT95-F1
#
_entry.id   AF-A0A7V9JT95-F1
#
_cell.length_a   1.000
_cell.length_b   1.000
_cell.length_c   1.000
_cell.angle_alpha   90.00
_cell.angle_beta   90.00
_cell.angle_gamma   90.00
#
_symmetry.space_group_name_H-M   'P 1'
#
loop_
_entity.id
_entity.type
_entity.pdbx_description
1 polymer ?
#
loop_
_entity_poly.entity_id
_entity_poly.type
_entity_poly.pdbx_seq_one_letter_code
_entity_poly.pdbx_strand_id
1 'polypeptide(L)'
;MLSRAFTLIELLIVIGIIALLSSMLLVGIGELRIRAKGIDTMTRMEDVLNKLQLVGQADGETAYQIQRDGLGEDFRWDSLRAILRSSDLTGQPNMIPPNMKLREAGPMNVRIADFSLEKQVCWLMRDSVGKYIKNTSGAAWKIGADFYTDDRGNSFPSPLGESLDGTMEVMPPSPQDPTWYLIKWPTVIETVTPNIFPIPPTYNQTCWPVSDWDQAAPGIIPVRWCTPWDHGILSRTTGTIVEQRPQHNLGELSPLNSITLLQLSGILPKGAAGADAYRTDRTTSRPWNDRWGNPLVVVNAVFIPGRYDFNPGEETADLKRGRDYLLKTAKQLYLYNRAVFISVGAVGPKLRTPLPSPWTPTEDAIALRDLWIQIRETTEAAKWDETAFEKPPWQGTRQRKQGSERCFVTVPYSFK
;
A
#
# COMPACT_ATOMS: atom_id res chain seq x y z
N MET A 1 39.42 -57.34 -46.94
CA MET A 1 38.36 -56.58 -46.24
C MET A 1 37.29 -56.24 -47.24
N LEU A 2 36.15 -56.94 -47.20
CA LEU A 2 35.04 -56.72 -48.12
C LEU A 2 34.27 -55.47 -47.69
N SER A 3 34.44 -54.38 -48.45
CA SER A 3 33.60 -53.19 -48.34
C SER A 3 32.19 -53.59 -48.78
N ARG A 4 31.28 -53.79 -47.82
CA ARG A 4 29.86 -53.96 -48.13
C ARG A 4 29.29 -52.60 -48.52
N ALA A 5 29.00 -52.43 -49.80
CA ALA A 5 28.32 -51.24 -50.30
C ALA A 5 26.90 -51.19 -49.74
N PHE A 6 26.53 -50.06 -49.15
CA PHE A 6 25.20 -49.78 -48.65
C PHE A 6 24.20 -49.87 -49.79
N THR A 7 23.11 -50.61 -49.63
CA THR A 7 22.11 -50.75 -50.68
C THR A 7 21.23 -49.49 -50.73
N LEU A 8 20.75 -49.14 -51.93
CA LEU A 8 19.84 -48.00 -52.12
C LEU A 8 18.56 -48.14 -51.29
N ILE A 9 18.12 -49.38 -51.02
CA ILE A 9 16.95 -49.69 -50.18
C ILE A 9 17.24 -49.34 -48.71
N GLU A 10 18.40 -49.70 -48.17
CA GLU A 10 18.78 -49.33 -46.79
C GLU A 10 18.81 -47.82 -46.62
N LEU A 11 19.32 -47.08 -47.61
CA LEU A 11 19.32 -45.61 -47.58
C LEU A 11 17.89 -45.04 -47.57
N LEU A 12 16.99 -45.59 -48.37
CA LEU A 12 15.61 -45.12 -48.47
C LEU A 12 14.81 -45.39 -47.18
N ILE A 13 15.02 -46.55 -46.56
CA ILE A 13 14.44 -46.88 -45.26
C ILE A 13 14.92 -45.89 -44.18
N VAL A 14 16.23 -45.58 -44.16
CA VAL A 14 16.79 -44.62 -43.18
C VAL A 14 16.19 -43.22 -43.35
N ILE A 15 16.10 -42.72 -44.59
CA ILE A 15 15.49 -41.40 -44.85
C ILE A 15 14.01 -41.40 -44.45
N GLY A 16 13.27 -42.48 -44.73
CA GLY A 16 11.88 -42.63 -44.31
C GLY A 16 11.70 -42.56 -42.79
N ILE A 17 12.58 -43.25 -42.03
CA ILE A 17 12.56 -43.20 -40.57
C ILE A 17 12.89 -41.80 -40.05
N ILE A 18 13.93 -41.13 -40.60
CA ILE A 18 14.31 -39.77 -40.20
C ILE A 18 13.17 -38.77 -40.47
N ALA A 19 12.52 -38.87 -41.63
CA ALA A 19 11.39 -38.00 -41.99
C ALA A 19 10.20 -38.20 -41.04
N LEU A 20 9.89 -39.46 -40.71
CA LEU A 20 8.81 -39.79 -39.77
C LEU A 20 9.11 -39.25 -38.37
N LEU A 21 10.32 -39.49 -37.85
CA LEU A 21 10.73 -38.97 -36.53
C LEU A 21 10.75 -37.44 -36.49
N SER A 22 11.24 -36.79 -37.54
CA SER A 22 11.28 -35.33 -37.64
C SER A 22 9.88 -34.72 -37.64
N SER A 23 8.91 -35.36 -38.30
CA SER A 23 7.53 -34.87 -38.33
C SER A 23 6.85 -34.95 -36.96
N MET A 24 7.10 -36.02 -36.18
CA MET A 24 6.60 -36.15 -34.81
C MET A 24 7.22 -35.11 -33.86
N LEU A 25 8.53 -34.85 -34.01
CA LEU A 25 9.23 -33.88 -33.18
C LEU A 25 8.72 -32.45 -33.42
N LEU A 26 8.42 -32.12 -34.69
CA LEU A 26 7.98 -30.78 -35.08
C LEU A 26 6.64 -30.35 -34.45
N VAL A 27 5.70 -31.28 -34.27
CA VAL A 27 4.40 -31.00 -33.62
C VAL A 27 4.58 -30.60 -32.14
N GLY A 28 5.61 -31.12 -31.46
CA GLY A 28 5.88 -30.81 -30.04
C GLY A 28 6.62 -29.50 -29.79
N ILE A 29 7.41 -29.01 -30.77
CA ILE A 29 8.29 -27.83 -30.59
C ILE A 29 7.49 -26.57 -30.25
N GLY A 30 6.30 -26.40 -30.84
CA GLY A 30 5.47 -25.21 -30.62
C GLY A 30 5.05 -25.04 -29.15
N GLU A 31 4.47 -26.07 -28.56
CA GLU A 31 4.06 -26.06 -27.15
C GLU A 31 5.25 -25.98 -26.20
N LEU A 32 6.36 -26.66 -26.51
CA LEU A 32 7.60 -26.54 -25.73
C LEU A 32 8.13 -25.10 -25.72
N ARG A 33 8.10 -24.41 -26.86
CA ARG A 33 8.51 -23.00 -26.93
C ARG A 33 7.61 -22.09 -26.11
N ILE A 34 6.30 -22.31 -26.13
CA ILE A 34 5.35 -21.52 -25.31
C ILE A 34 5.58 -21.79 -23.81
N ARG A 35 5.83 -23.04 -23.42
CA ARG A 35 6.15 -23.40 -22.03
C ARG A 35 7.47 -22.77 -21.58
N ALA A 36 8.51 -22.84 -22.40
CA ALA A 36 9.79 -22.21 -22.10
C ALA A 36 9.66 -20.68 -21.92
N LYS A 37 8.89 -20.02 -22.79
CA LYS A 37 8.55 -18.60 -22.64
C LYS A 37 7.80 -18.30 -21.35
N GLY A 38 6.86 -19.18 -20.98
CA GLY A 38 6.13 -19.08 -19.72
C GLY A 38 7.06 -19.17 -18.51
N ILE A 39 7.94 -20.17 -18.47
CA ILE A 39 8.91 -20.36 -17.39
C ILE A 39 9.78 -19.11 -17.21
N ASP A 40 10.34 -18.59 -18.29
CA ASP A 40 11.19 -17.41 -18.17
C ASP A 40 10.40 -16.15 -17.75
N THR A 41 9.14 -16.02 -18.20
CA THR A 41 8.26 -14.95 -17.72
C THR A 41 8.07 -15.05 -16.20
N MET A 42 7.84 -16.26 -15.67
CA MET A 42 7.74 -16.50 -14.23
C MET A 42 9.04 -16.13 -13.50
N THR A 43 10.20 -16.50 -14.03
CA THR A 43 11.51 -16.11 -13.47
C THR A 43 11.70 -14.59 -13.40
N ARG A 44 11.24 -13.84 -14.40
CA ARG A 44 11.31 -12.37 -14.38
C ARG A 44 10.38 -11.76 -13.33
N MET A 45 9.19 -12.32 -13.17
CA MET A 45 8.24 -11.89 -12.15
C MET A 45 8.80 -12.12 -10.74
N GLU A 46 9.45 -13.27 -10.52
CA GLU A 46 10.17 -13.57 -9.28
C GLU A 46 11.37 -12.64 -9.05
N ASP A 47 12.14 -12.30 -10.10
CA ASP A 47 13.25 -11.34 -10.01
C ASP A 47 12.78 -9.94 -9.56
N VAL A 48 11.62 -9.49 -10.02
CA VAL A 48 11.00 -8.23 -9.55
C VAL A 48 10.71 -8.30 -8.04
N LEU A 49 10.05 -9.37 -7.57
CA LEU A 49 9.73 -9.54 -6.14
C LEU A 49 10.98 -9.66 -5.27
N ASN A 50 11.96 -10.45 -5.71
CA ASN A 50 13.23 -10.63 -5.00
C ASN A 50 13.98 -9.30 -4.87
N LYS A 51 14.02 -8.49 -5.94
CA LYS A 51 14.66 -7.18 -5.90
C LYS A 51 13.92 -6.19 -5.02
N LEU A 52 12.58 -6.19 -5.02
CA LEU A 52 11.80 -5.38 -4.08
C LEU A 52 12.05 -5.77 -2.61
N GLN A 53 12.22 -7.06 -2.34
CA GLN A 53 12.58 -7.54 -1.00
C GLN A 53 13.94 -7.00 -0.53
N LEU A 54 14.89 -6.80 -1.44
CA LEU A 54 16.20 -6.25 -1.13
C LEU A 54 16.17 -4.74 -0.84
N VAL A 55 15.15 -4.00 -1.29
CA VAL A 55 15.12 -2.52 -1.22
C VAL A 55 15.28 -1.98 0.20
N GLY A 56 14.74 -2.65 1.24
CA GLY A 56 14.86 -2.18 2.62
C GLY A 56 15.49 -3.15 3.62
N GLN A 57 16.18 -4.20 3.15
CA GLN A 57 16.88 -5.13 4.05
C GLN A 57 17.99 -4.46 4.87
N ALA A 58 18.57 -3.35 4.38
CA ALA A 58 19.64 -2.65 5.07
C ALA A 58 19.17 -1.96 6.36
N ASP A 59 17.96 -1.40 6.35
CA ASP A 59 17.46 -0.55 7.44
C ASP A 59 16.35 -1.22 8.26
N GLY A 60 15.89 -2.41 7.85
CA GLY A 60 14.81 -3.15 8.52
C GLY A 60 13.41 -2.55 8.29
N GLU A 61 13.27 -1.66 7.31
CA GLU A 61 12.03 -0.89 7.04
C GLU A 61 11.56 -1.04 5.58
N THR A 62 11.62 -2.25 5.03
CA THR A 62 11.24 -2.52 3.62
C THR A 62 9.86 -1.99 3.26
N ALA A 63 8.84 -2.22 4.09
CA ALA A 63 7.49 -1.72 3.82
C ALA A 63 7.44 -0.18 3.74
N TYR A 64 8.17 0.53 4.60
CA TYR A 64 8.23 1.99 4.57
C TYR A 64 8.94 2.50 3.32
N GLN A 65 10.08 1.92 2.95
CA GLN A 65 10.82 2.37 1.77
C GLN A 65 10.03 2.14 0.49
N ILE A 66 9.36 0.99 0.36
CA ILE A 66 8.44 0.73 -0.76
C ILE A 66 7.30 1.74 -0.78
N GLN A 67 6.69 2.02 0.38
CA GLN A 67 5.61 2.99 0.44
C GLN A 67 6.08 4.40 0.04
N ARG A 68 7.19 4.87 0.60
CA ARG A 68 7.72 6.21 0.35
C ARG A 68 8.22 6.37 -1.09
N ASP A 69 9.14 5.51 -1.51
CA ASP A 69 9.88 5.68 -2.75
C ASP A 69 9.17 5.01 -3.95
N GLY A 70 8.38 3.97 -3.69
CA GLY A 70 7.66 3.20 -4.71
C GLY A 70 6.23 3.70 -4.96
N LEU A 71 5.54 4.17 -3.92
CA LEU A 71 4.15 4.62 -4.02
C LEU A 71 4.02 6.16 -3.92
N GLY A 72 5.13 6.87 -3.65
CA GLY A 72 5.12 8.32 -3.45
C GLY A 72 4.41 8.74 -2.16
N GLU A 73 4.30 7.83 -1.20
CA GLU A 73 3.54 8.00 0.03
C GLU A 73 4.47 8.08 1.24
N ASP A 74 4.90 9.28 1.59
CA ASP A 74 5.75 9.47 2.76
C ASP A 74 4.91 9.54 4.05
N PHE A 75 4.52 8.37 4.58
CA PHE A 75 3.93 8.26 5.91
C PHE A 75 5.03 8.09 6.95
N ARG A 76 5.63 9.20 7.38
CA ARG A 76 6.49 9.18 8.58
C ARG A 76 5.61 9.31 9.81
N TRP A 77 5.90 8.52 10.82
CA TRP A 77 5.34 8.72 12.14
C TRP A 77 6.39 9.43 12.98
N ASP A 78 6.01 10.54 13.60
CA ASP A 78 6.84 11.16 14.63
C ASP A 78 5.99 11.51 15.84
N SER A 79 6.64 11.72 16.97
CA SER A 79 6.00 12.26 18.16
C SER A 79 5.35 13.60 17.85
N LEU A 80 4.21 13.87 18.48
CA LEU A 80 3.56 15.18 18.40
C LEU A 80 4.54 16.31 18.70
N ARG A 81 5.43 16.15 19.69
CA ARG A 81 6.45 17.14 20.03
C ARG A 81 7.39 17.44 18.86
N ALA A 82 7.87 16.41 18.15
CA ALA A 82 8.78 16.60 17.03
C ALA A 82 8.10 17.33 15.88
N ILE A 83 6.85 16.97 15.55
CA ILE A 83 6.05 17.68 14.54
C ILE A 83 5.94 19.16 14.90
N LEU A 84 5.60 19.46 16.16
CA LEU A 84 5.43 20.84 16.62
C LEU A 84 6.73 21.65 16.65
N ARG A 85 7.86 21.00 16.89
CA ARG A 85 9.19 21.64 16.80
C ARG A 85 9.61 21.89 15.36
N SER A 86 9.16 21.04 14.42
CA SER A 86 9.46 21.17 13.00
C SER A 86 8.62 22.23 12.30
N SER A 87 7.37 22.42 12.76
CA SER A 87 6.50 23.48 12.26
C SER A 87 7.01 24.82 12.77
N ASP A 88 7.21 25.79 11.86
CA ASP A 88 7.45 27.17 12.26
C ASP A 88 6.15 27.77 12.84
N LEU A 89 5.92 27.47 14.12
CA LEU A 89 4.80 27.99 14.90
C LEU A 89 4.81 29.53 14.98
N THR A 90 5.88 30.19 14.50
CA THR A 90 6.07 31.64 14.48
C THR A 90 5.37 32.37 13.36
N GLY A 91 5.24 31.73 12.20
CA GLY A 91 4.62 32.34 11.02
C GLY A 91 3.19 31.89 10.75
N GLN A 92 2.85 30.61 11.00
CA GLN A 92 1.61 30.01 10.46
C GLN A 92 0.98 28.97 11.43
N PRO A 93 0.17 29.41 12.42
CA PRO A 93 -0.46 28.53 13.41
C PRO A 93 -1.56 27.61 12.83
N ASN A 94 -2.00 27.87 11.60
CA ASN A 94 -2.95 27.04 10.87
C ASN A 94 -2.32 25.75 10.32
N MET A 95 -1.03 25.46 10.53
CA MET A 95 -0.35 24.29 9.94
C MET A 95 -0.17 23.12 10.92
N ILE A 96 -1.02 23.05 11.94
CA ILE A 96 -0.91 22.11 13.06
C ILE A 96 -1.99 21.03 12.89
N PRO A 97 -1.73 19.76 13.27
CA PRO A 97 -2.72 18.70 13.18
C PRO A 97 -4.10 19.12 13.72
N PRO A 98 -5.20 18.70 13.08
CA PRO A 98 -6.55 18.95 13.55
C PRO A 98 -6.71 18.31 14.93
N ASN A 99 -7.51 18.98 15.76
CA ASN A 99 -7.59 18.72 17.19
C ASN A 99 -6.31 19.07 17.97
N MET A 100 -5.50 19.99 17.44
CA MET A 100 -4.62 20.86 18.21
C MET A 100 -4.98 22.34 17.97
N LYS A 101 -5.23 23.11 19.04
CA LYS A 101 -5.61 24.53 18.99
C LYS A 101 -4.52 25.22 19.75
N LEU A 102 -3.81 26.11 19.08
CA LEU A 102 -3.03 27.10 19.76
C LEU A 102 -4.00 28.12 20.36
N ARG A 103 -3.96 28.33 21.67
CA ARG A 103 -4.74 29.40 22.30
C ARG A 103 -4.05 30.73 22.00
N GLU A 104 -4.70 31.62 21.27
CA GLU A 104 -4.43 33.06 21.39
C GLU A 104 -4.97 33.55 22.75
N ALA A 105 -4.19 34.34 23.47
CA ALA A 105 -4.48 34.77 24.83
C ALA A 105 -5.76 35.62 24.94
N GLY A 106 -6.92 34.96 25.03
CA GLY A 106 -8.18 35.55 25.50
C GLY A 106 -8.32 35.48 27.03
N PRO A 107 -8.97 36.47 27.67
CA PRO A 107 -9.00 36.64 29.12
C PRO A 107 -9.57 35.45 29.90
N MET A 108 -9.00 35.23 31.09
CA MET A 108 -9.03 34.05 31.98
C MET A 108 -10.39 33.61 32.59
N ASN A 109 -11.55 33.87 31.99
CA ASN A 109 -12.84 33.61 32.67
C ASN A 109 -13.79 32.61 31.99
N VAL A 110 -13.33 31.77 31.08
CA VAL A 110 -14.18 30.71 30.49
C VAL A 110 -14.16 29.48 31.39
N ARG A 111 -15.31 29.17 32.01
CA ARG A 111 -15.50 27.96 32.81
C ARG A 111 -15.35 26.72 31.92
N ILE A 112 -14.72 25.67 32.47
CA ILE A 112 -14.42 24.40 31.80
C ILE A 112 -15.68 23.63 31.32
N ALA A 113 -16.88 24.10 31.63
CA ALA A 113 -18.14 23.41 31.35
C ALA A 113 -18.72 23.63 29.93
N ASP A 114 -18.17 24.54 29.11
CA ASP A 114 -18.75 24.93 27.81
C ASP A 114 -18.00 24.39 26.57
N PHE A 115 -17.29 23.27 26.69
CA PHE A 115 -16.63 22.66 25.54
C PHE A 115 -17.59 21.75 24.77
N SER A 116 -18.38 22.35 23.87
CA SER A 116 -19.11 21.62 22.83
C SER A 116 -18.17 20.68 22.05
N LEU A 117 -18.72 19.61 21.46
CA LEU A 117 -18.01 18.56 20.71
C LEU A 117 -16.98 19.13 19.69
N GLU A 118 -17.23 20.31 19.14
CA GLU A 118 -16.34 21.00 18.17
C GLU A 118 -15.11 21.69 18.80
N LYS A 119 -14.98 21.73 20.13
CA LYS A 119 -13.97 22.52 20.85
C LYS A 119 -13.00 21.73 21.72
N GLN A 120 -13.13 20.40 21.80
CA GLN A 120 -12.21 19.58 22.58
C GLN A 120 -10.95 19.27 21.78
N VAL A 121 -9.93 20.05 22.07
CA VAL A 121 -8.73 20.17 21.28
C VAL A 121 -7.52 20.12 22.21
N CYS A 122 -6.46 19.43 21.82
CA CYS A 122 -5.18 19.49 22.52
C CYS A 122 -4.62 20.91 22.43
N TRP A 123 -4.59 21.61 23.56
CA TRP A 123 -4.10 22.98 23.61
C TRP A 123 -2.57 22.95 23.64
N LEU A 124 -1.94 23.52 22.62
CA LEU A 124 -0.50 23.78 22.64
C LEU A 124 -0.32 25.29 22.84
N MET A 125 0.50 25.68 23.82
CA MET A 125 0.81 27.08 24.06
C MET A 125 2.26 27.34 23.67
N ARG A 126 2.48 28.37 22.86
CA ARG A 126 3.81 28.74 22.36
C ARG A 126 4.43 29.85 23.22
N ASP A 127 5.72 29.71 23.49
CA ASP A 127 6.62 30.84 23.76
C ASP A 127 7.42 31.15 22.49
N SER A 128 7.57 32.43 22.19
CA SER A 128 8.55 32.93 21.25
C SER A 128 9.47 33.87 21.99
N VAL A 129 10.69 33.41 22.24
CA VAL A 129 11.74 34.19 22.89
C VAL A 129 12.01 35.46 22.07
N GLY A 130 11.88 36.63 22.73
CA GLY A 130 12.87 37.70 22.53
C GLY A 130 12.50 38.91 21.68
N LYS A 131 11.34 39.54 21.89
CA LYS A 131 11.28 41.02 21.80
C LYS A 131 10.20 41.61 22.68
N TYR A 132 10.68 42.35 23.69
CA TYR A 132 9.96 43.18 24.65
C TYR A 132 8.61 43.72 24.17
N ILE A 133 7.52 43.15 24.69
CA ILE A 133 6.36 43.94 25.09
C ILE A 133 6.14 43.64 26.57
N LYS A 134 6.69 44.51 27.42
CA LYS A 134 6.35 44.55 28.85
C LYS A 134 4.88 44.98 28.94
N ASN A 135 4.00 44.02 29.21
CA ASN A 135 2.72 44.30 29.85
C ASN A 135 2.54 43.37 31.05
N THR A 136 3.01 43.86 32.20
CA THR A 136 2.55 43.71 33.60
C THR A 136 1.96 42.41 34.18
N SER A 137 2.00 41.26 33.54
CA SER A 137 1.72 39.98 34.22
C SER A 137 2.65 38.89 33.72
N GLY A 138 3.81 38.79 34.37
CA GLY A 138 4.92 37.91 34.02
C GLY A 138 4.64 36.43 34.28
N ALA A 139 3.92 35.77 33.38
CA ALA A 139 3.94 34.32 33.24
C ALA A 139 4.64 33.97 31.91
N ALA A 140 5.83 33.37 32.01
CA ALA A 140 6.53 32.77 30.89
C ALA A 140 6.11 31.30 30.79
N TRP A 141 5.63 30.88 29.61
CA TRP A 141 5.01 29.57 29.41
C TRP A 141 5.96 28.60 28.71
N LYS A 142 5.96 27.32 29.11
CA LYS A 142 6.87 26.30 28.58
C LYS A 142 6.06 25.17 27.97
N ILE A 143 6.59 24.51 26.93
CA ILE A 143 6.15 23.15 26.58
C ILE A 143 6.55 22.27 27.77
N GLY A 144 5.60 21.95 28.65
CA GLY A 144 5.81 21.07 29.79
C GLY A 144 6.04 19.61 29.35
N ALA A 145 6.34 18.75 30.32
CA ALA A 145 6.38 17.30 30.09
C ALA A 145 4.99 16.73 29.71
N ASP A 146 3.92 17.37 30.20
CA ASP A 146 2.51 16.97 30.01
C ASP A 146 1.68 18.06 29.30
N PHE A 147 0.55 17.67 28.71
CA PHE A 147 -0.27 18.43 27.76
C PHE A 147 -0.82 19.79 28.24
N TYR A 148 -0.94 20.00 29.55
CA TYR A 148 -1.41 21.27 30.10
C TYR A 148 -0.68 21.51 31.41
N THR A 149 0.04 22.63 31.52
CA THR A 149 0.49 23.17 32.80
C THR A 149 -0.22 24.51 33.01
N ASP A 150 -0.94 24.66 34.12
CA ASP A 150 -1.61 25.91 34.44
C ASP A 150 -0.61 27.01 34.87
N ASP A 151 -1.10 28.23 35.09
CA ASP A 151 -0.30 29.37 35.59
C ASP A 151 0.34 29.11 36.96
N ARG A 152 -0.10 28.07 37.66
CA ARG A 152 0.36 27.67 39.00
C ARG A 152 1.32 26.48 38.94
N GLY A 153 1.65 25.98 37.75
CA GLY A 153 2.55 24.83 37.59
C GLY A 153 1.88 23.47 37.73
N ASN A 154 0.55 23.39 37.80
CA ASN A 154 -0.16 22.11 37.86
C ASN A 154 -0.22 21.49 36.46
N SER A 155 0.38 20.32 36.31
CA SER A 155 0.25 19.50 35.11
C SER A 155 -1.04 18.70 35.12
N PHE A 156 -1.77 18.67 34.01
CA PHE A 156 -2.90 17.76 33.83
C PHE A 156 -2.66 16.88 32.59
N PRO A 157 -3.01 15.58 32.67
CA PRO A 157 -2.91 14.69 31.54
C PRO A 157 -3.90 15.08 30.44
N SER A 158 -3.58 14.73 29.19
CA SER A 158 -4.57 14.81 28.11
C SER A 158 -5.82 14.01 28.49
N PRO A 159 -7.04 14.54 28.26
CA PRO A 159 -8.27 13.78 28.51
C PRO A 159 -8.33 12.49 27.67
N LEU A 160 -7.58 12.43 26.57
CA LEU A 160 -7.45 11.28 25.68
C LEU A 160 -6.31 10.33 26.07
N GLY A 161 -5.55 10.63 27.12
CA GLY A 161 -4.35 9.87 27.48
C GLY A 161 -3.15 10.07 26.54
N GLU A 162 -3.20 11.09 25.68
CA GLU A 162 -2.06 11.44 24.83
C GLU A 162 -0.89 11.98 25.67
N SER A 163 0.36 11.77 25.21
CA SER A 163 1.52 12.59 25.63
C SER A 163 2.26 13.17 24.41
N LEU A 164 2.91 14.33 24.54
CA LEU A 164 3.59 14.97 23.39
C LEU A 164 4.72 14.11 22.83
N ASP A 165 5.42 13.37 23.71
CA ASP A 165 6.50 12.46 23.31
C ASP A 165 6.00 11.06 22.97
N GLY A 166 4.88 10.64 23.57
CA GLY A 166 4.38 9.26 23.46
C GLY A 166 3.31 9.06 22.40
N THR A 167 2.66 10.13 21.92
CA THR A 167 1.66 10.04 20.85
C THR A 167 2.30 10.33 19.50
N MET A 168 2.13 9.40 18.59
CA MET A 168 2.57 9.49 17.20
C MET A 168 1.51 10.15 16.32
N GLU A 169 1.96 10.83 15.28
CA GLU A 169 1.12 11.43 14.24
C GLU A 169 1.87 11.42 12.90
N VAL A 170 1.11 11.57 11.80
CA VAL A 170 1.73 11.59 10.48
C VAL A 170 2.53 12.89 10.30
N MET A 171 3.82 12.76 10.04
CA MET A 171 4.75 13.87 9.85
C MET A 171 4.75 14.29 8.37
N PRO A 172 4.33 15.52 8.03
CA PRO A 172 4.30 15.96 6.65
C PRO A 172 5.71 16.30 6.12
N PRO A 173 5.96 16.18 4.80
CA PRO A 173 7.27 16.51 4.20
C PRO A 173 7.54 18.02 4.17
N SER A 174 6.49 18.82 4.25
CA SER A 174 6.52 20.28 4.36
C SER A 174 5.28 20.70 5.14
N PRO A 175 5.23 21.89 5.75
CA PRO A 175 4.05 22.32 6.50
C PRO A 175 2.75 22.19 5.67
N GLN A 176 1.67 21.65 6.27
CA GLN A 176 0.39 21.38 5.60
C GLN A 176 -0.79 21.98 6.36
N ASP A 177 -1.90 22.20 5.65
CA ASP A 177 -3.20 22.53 6.27
C ASP A 177 -3.72 21.38 7.16
N PRO A 178 -4.51 21.63 8.22
CA PRO A 178 -4.93 20.59 9.15
C PRO A 178 -5.76 19.49 8.46
N THR A 179 -6.54 19.82 7.43
CA THR A 179 -7.32 18.83 6.66
C THR A 179 -6.43 17.78 6.02
N TRP A 180 -5.17 18.11 5.69
CA TRP A 180 -4.20 17.17 5.14
C TRP A 180 -3.98 15.96 6.05
N TYR A 181 -3.89 16.17 7.37
CA TYR A 181 -3.65 15.09 8.33
C TYR A 181 -4.81 14.09 8.34
N LEU A 182 -6.06 14.58 8.26
CA LEU A 182 -7.26 13.73 8.19
C LEU A 182 -7.39 13.04 6.83
N ILE A 183 -6.95 13.68 5.75
CA ILE A 183 -6.94 13.06 4.42
C ILE A 183 -5.87 11.97 4.34
N LYS A 184 -4.69 12.21 4.92
CA LYS A 184 -3.59 11.25 4.91
C LYS A 184 -3.83 10.10 5.88
N TRP A 185 -4.15 10.40 7.12
CA TRP A 185 -4.45 9.41 8.16
C TRP A 185 -5.85 9.63 8.75
N PRO A 186 -6.88 9.20 8.00
CA PRO A 186 -8.27 9.36 8.42
C PRO A 186 -8.61 8.52 9.63
N THR A 187 -9.59 9.00 10.39
CA THR A 187 -10.22 8.28 11.50
C THR A 187 -10.84 6.98 11.00
N VAL A 188 -10.63 5.88 11.73
CA VAL A 188 -11.37 4.65 11.45
C VAL A 188 -12.81 4.77 11.94
N ILE A 189 -13.73 4.58 11.01
CA ILE A 189 -15.15 4.43 11.28
C ILE A 189 -15.42 2.93 11.37
N GLU A 190 -15.82 2.47 12.54
CA GLU A 190 -16.20 1.09 12.80
C GLU A 190 -17.71 1.00 13.02
N THR A 191 -18.39 0.21 12.18
CA THR A 191 -19.79 -0.15 12.37
C THR A 191 -19.85 -1.59 12.87
N VAL A 192 -20.44 -1.78 14.05
CA VAL A 192 -20.65 -3.11 14.64
C VAL A 192 -22.12 -3.47 14.49
N THR A 193 -22.42 -4.56 13.77
CA THR A 193 -23.77 -5.10 13.79
C THR A 193 -24.00 -5.80 15.13
N PRO A 194 -25.14 -5.54 15.81
CA PRO A 194 -25.40 -6.15 17.10
C PRO A 194 -25.51 -7.67 16.95
N ASN A 195 -25.12 -8.36 18.02
CA ASN A 195 -25.29 -9.81 18.11
C ASN A 195 -26.78 -10.15 18.09
N ILE A 196 -27.24 -10.80 17.02
CA ILE A 196 -28.60 -11.32 16.89
C ILE A 196 -28.47 -12.84 16.90
N PHE A 197 -28.54 -13.45 18.09
CA PHE A 197 -28.37 -14.89 18.24
C PHE A 197 -29.20 -15.66 17.19
N PRO A 198 -28.58 -16.59 16.41
CA PRO A 198 -27.24 -17.17 16.57
C PRO A 198 -26.12 -16.48 15.78
N ILE A 199 -26.35 -15.31 15.20
CA ILE A 199 -25.42 -14.59 14.32
C ILE A 199 -24.45 -13.75 15.17
N PRO A 200 -23.13 -14.04 15.14
CA PRO A 200 -22.14 -13.23 15.85
C PRO A 200 -22.11 -11.79 15.29
N PRO A 201 -21.68 -10.81 16.10
CA PRO A 201 -21.55 -9.44 15.63
C PRO A 201 -20.57 -9.36 14.47
N THR A 202 -20.90 -8.57 13.45
CA THR A 202 -20.00 -8.28 12.33
C THR A 202 -19.42 -6.87 12.47
N TYR A 203 -18.13 -6.77 12.22
CA TYR A 203 -17.34 -5.54 12.31
C TYR A 203 -17.00 -5.11 10.89
N ASN A 204 -17.35 -3.88 10.55
CA ASN A 204 -16.99 -3.27 9.28
C ASN A 204 -16.21 -2.00 9.57
N GLN A 205 -14.97 -1.92 9.07
CA GLN A 205 -14.11 -0.75 9.24
C GLN A 205 -13.89 -0.05 7.90
N THR A 206 -13.98 1.28 7.93
CA THR A 206 -13.67 2.14 6.79
C THR A 206 -12.79 3.29 7.27
N CYS A 207 -11.76 3.63 6.49
CA CYS A 207 -10.84 4.74 6.80
C CYS A 207 -10.58 5.57 5.56
N TRP A 208 -10.10 4.93 4.50
CA TRP A 208 -9.81 5.57 3.23
C TRP A 208 -10.99 5.44 2.26
N PRO A 209 -11.10 6.37 1.29
CA PRO A 209 -12.02 6.20 0.16
C PRO A 209 -11.74 4.90 -0.59
N VAL A 210 -12.78 4.34 -1.20
CA VAL A 210 -12.63 3.20 -2.10
C VAL A 210 -11.73 3.62 -3.26
N SER A 211 -10.76 2.76 -3.57
CA SER A 211 -9.86 2.98 -4.70
C SER A 211 -10.65 3.07 -6.01
N ASP A 212 -10.18 3.93 -6.91
CA ASP A 212 -10.81 4.22 -8.20
C ASP A 212 -9.95 3.76 -9.40
N TRP A 213 -8.92 2.93 -9.16
CA TRP A 213 -8.04 2.46 -10.24
C TRP A 213 -8.77 1.64 -11.31
N ASP A 214 -9.88 0.97 -10.96
CA ASP A 214 -10.60 0.06 -11.86
C ASP A 214 -11.65 0.76 -12.75
N GLN A 215 -11.84 2.07 -12.55
CA GLN A 215 -12.74 2.91 -13.32
C GLN A 215 -12.22 3.09 -14.75
N ALA A 216 -13.11 3.48 -15.68
CA ALA A 216 -12.74 3.70 -17.09
C ALA A 216 -11.71 4.83 -17.26
N ALA A 217 -11.79 5.84 -16.39
CA ALA A 217 -10.73 6.82 -16.16
C ALA A 217 -10.17 6.56 -14.76
N PRO A 218 -9.12 5.72 -14.62
CA PRO A 218 -8.55 5.41 -13.32
C PRO A 218 -8.13 6.71 -12.61
N GLY A 219 -8.56 6.86 -11.37
CA GLY A 219 -8.17 8.02 -10.58
C GLY A 219 -6.82 7.82 -9.88
N ILE A 220 -6.64 8.58 -8.81
CA ILE A 220 -5.36 8.66 -8.06
C ILE A 220 -5.48 8.08 -6.66
N ILE A 221 -6.64 7.51 -6.30
CA ILE A 221 -6.89 7.02 -4.95
C ILE A 221 -6.21 5.64 -4.82
N PRO A 222 -5.14 5.52 -4.03
CA PRO A 222 -4.41 4.27 -3.90
C PRO A 222 -5.17 3.31 -2.99
N VAL A 223 -4.92 2.01 -3.17
CA VAL A 223 -5.55 0.95 -2.39
C VAL A 223 -4.90 0.92 -1.00
N ARG A 224 -5.62 1.43 -0.01
CA ARG A 224 -5.22 1.39 1.41
C ARG A 224 -6.25 0.66 2.25
N TRP A 225 -5.78 -0.20 3.13
CA TRP A 225 -6.61 -1.00 4.02
C TRP A 225 -6.31 -0.67 5.47
N CYS A 226 -7.38 -0.64 6.29
CA CYS A 226 -7.33 -0.37 7.72
C CYS A 226 -7.02 -1.59 8.57
N THR A 227 -7.15 -2.78 7.97
CA THR A 227 -6.88 -4.08 8.55
C THR A 227 -5.94 -4.82 7.58
N PRO A 228 -4.94 -5.56 8.07
CA PRO A 228 -4.05 -6.27 7.16
C PRO A 228 -4.80 -7.44 6.52
N TRP A 229 -4.41 -7.79 5.30
CA TRP A 229 -5.10 -8.81 4.52
C TRP A 229 -5.00 -10.23 5.10
N ASP A 230 -3.93 -10.51 5.84
CA ASP A 230 -3.61 -11.81 6.41
C ASP A 230 -4.07 -12.01 7.88
N HIS A 231 -4.74 -11.03 8.51
CA HIS A 231 -5.24 -11.15 9.89
C HIS A 231 -6.69 -10.69 10.06
N GLY A 232 -7.27 -11.01 11.22
CA GLY A 232 -8.58 -10.50 11.65
C GLY A 232 -8.56 -9.00 11.97
N ILE A 233 -9.73 -8.38 12.06
CA ILE A 233 -9.92 -6.95 12.28
C ILE A 233 -9.50 -6.54 13.70
N LEU A 234 -8.67 -5.52 13.84
CA LEU A 234 -8.38 -4.91 15.13
C LEU A 234 -9.53 -3.96 15.48
N SER A 235 -10.46 -4.42 16.32
CA SER A 235 -11.64 -3.62 16.63
C SER A 235 -11.25 -2.34 17.35
N ARG A 236 -11.77 -1.21 16.85
CA ARG A 236 -11.64 0.09 17.50
C ARG A 236 -12.33 0.10 18.86
N THR A 237 -13.49 -0.53 18.94
CA THR A 237 -14.34 -0.53 20.14
C THR A 237 -13.74 -1.37 21.27
N THR A 238 -13.28 -2.59 20.96
CA THR A 238 -12.76 -3.51 22.00
C THR A 238 -11.26 -3.39 22.20
N GLY A 239 -10.53 -2.92 21.19
CA GLY A 239 -9.08 -2.92 21.20
C GLY A 239 -8.45 -4.31 21.04
N THR A 240 -9.22 -5.31 20.58
CA THR A 240 -8.78 -6.69 20.38
C THR A 240 -8.93 -7.10 18.92
N ILE A 241 -8.21 -8.13 18.49
CA ILE A 241 -8.45 -8.76 17.19
C ILE A 241 -9.77 -9.53 17.27
N VAL A 242 -10.64 -9.33 16.29
CA VAL A 242 -11.79 -10.18 16.01
C VAL A 242 -11.44 -11.11 14.85
N GLU A 243 -11.84 -12.38 14.92
CA GLU A 243 -11.50 -13.39 13.90
C GLU A 243 -12.11 -13.09 12.52
N GLN A 244 -13.11 -12.22 12.46
CA GLN A 244 -13.62 -11.74 11.18
C GLN A 244 -12.49 -11.05 10.41
N ARG A 245 -12.32 -11.47 9.16
CA ARG A 245 -11.40 -10.86 8.22
C ARG A 245 -12.16 -9.92 7.27
N PRO A 246 -11.55 -8.80 6.87
CA PRO A 246 -12.10 -7.97 5.82
C PRO A 246 -12.09 -8.76 4.51
N GLN A 247 -13.12 -8.55 3.68
CA GLN A 247 -13.17 -9.15 2.35
C GLN A 247 -12.21 -8.38 1.45
N HIS A 248 -11.03 -8.97 1.23
CA HIS A 248 -10.01 -8.42 0.35
C HIS A 248 -9.54 -9.50 -0.58
N ASN A 249 -9.30 -9.15 -1.85
CA ASN A 249 -8.79 -10.13 -2.80
C ASN A 249 -7.69 -9.56 -3.69
N LEU A 250 -6.91 -10.46 -4.30
CA LEU A 250 -5.77 -10.07 -5.14
C LEU A 250 -6.19 -9.18 -6.31
N GLY A 251 -7.43 -9.35 -6.80
CA GLY A 251 -7.97 -8.56 -7.89
C GLY A 251 -8.26 -7.09 -7.56
N GLU A 252 -8.15 -6.69 -6.29
CA GLU A 252 -8.36 -5.31 -5.81
C GLU A 252 -7.07 -4.49 -5.75
N LEU A 253 -5.90 -5.11 -5.88
CA LEU A 253 -4.61 -4.40 -5.84
C LEU A 253 -4.48 -3.45 -7.04
N SER A 254 -3.87 -2.28 -6.80
CA SER A 254 -3.73 -1.23 -7.79
C SER A 254 -2.50 -1.43 -8.68
N PRO A 255 -2.64 -1.34 -10.01
CA PRO A 255 -1.51 -1.42 -10.93
C PRO A 255 -0.81 -0.07 -11.16
N LEU A 256 -1.37 1.03 -10.66
CA LEU A 256 -0.99 2.40 -11.08
C LEU A 256 0.46 2.77 -10.75
N ASN A 257 1.06 2.14 -9.74
CA ASN A 257 2.46 2.36 -9.35
C ASN A 257 3.43 1.37 -10.00
N SER A 258 3.02 0.61 -11.03
CA SER A 258 3.85 -0.41 -11.67
C SER A 258 5.22 0.12 -12.11
N ILE A 259 5.23 1.25 -12.80
CA ILE A 259 6.47 1.87 -13.32
C ILE A 259 7.39 2.23 -12.15
N THR A 260 6.88 2.94 -11.15
CA THR A 260 7.68 3.37 -9.98
C THR A 260 8.21 2.19 -9.18
N LEU A 261 7.44 1.12 -9.00
CA LEU A 261 7.89 -0.10 -8.32
C LEU A 261 8.96 -0.86 -9.13
N LEU A 262 8.86 -0.88 -10.45
CA LEU A 262 9.91 -1.42 -11.32
C LEU A 262 11.20 -0.57 -11.28
N GLN A 263 11.07 0.75 -11.15
CA GLN A 263 12.22 1.64 -10.95
C GLN A 263 12.87 1.47 -9.58
N LEU A 264 12.04 1.29 -8.54
CA LEU A 264 12.50 1.07 -7.18
C LEU A 264 13.28 -0.24 -7.06
N SER A 265 12.80 -1.31 -7.71
CA SER A 265 13.50 -2.60 -7.77
C SER A 265 14.77 -2.60 -8.61
N GLY A 266 15.05 -1.52 -9.37
CA GLY A 266 16.19 -1.44 -10.28
C GLY A 266 16.07 -2.31 -11.54
N ILE A 267 14.90 -2.93 -11.77
CA ILE A 267 14.58 -3.63 -13.02
C ILE A 267 14.46 -2.63 -14.17
N LEU A 268 13.85 -1.48 -13.88
CA LEU A 268 13.70 -0.36 -14.79
C LEU A 268 14.64 0.78 -14.37
N PRO A 269 15.32 1.48 -15.30
CA PRO A 269 16.10 2.67 -14.95
C PRO A 269 15.23 3.73 -14.25
N LYS A 270 15.77 4.46 -13.27
CA LYS A 270 15.03 5.51 -12.56
C LYS A 270 14.74 6.72 -13.47
N GLY A 271 13.62 7.39 -13.21
CA GLY A 271 13.27 8.66 -13.85
C GLY A 271 12.55 8.52 -15.20
N ALA A 272 12.42 9.65 -15.92
CA ALA A 272 11.62 9.73 -17.13
C ALA A 272 12.09 8.77 -18.23
N ALA A 273 13.41 8.67 -18.46
CA ALA A 273 13.97 7.80 -19.50
C ALA A 273 13.63 6.32 -19.31
N GLY A 274 13.61 5.83 -18.07
CA GLY A 274 13.18 4.46 -17.79
C GLY A 274 11.68 4.28 -17.96
N ALA A 275 10.87 5.25 -17.52
CA ALA A 275 9.44 5.23 -17.78
C ALA A 275 9.12 5.23 -19.28
N ASP A 276 9.83 6.02 -20.08
CA ASP A 276 9.70 6.04 -21.54
C ASP A 276 10.12 4.69 -22.15
N ALA A 277 11.21 4.09 -21.68
CA ALA A 277 11.62 2.75 -22.11
C ALA A 277 10.56 1.68 -21.80
N TYR A 278 9.90 1.77 -20.65
CA TYR A 278 8.76 0.90 -20.32
C TYR A 278 7.59 1.12 -21.28
N ARG A 279 7.33 2.35 -21.72
CA ARG A 279 6.25 2.68 -22.66
C ARG A 279 6.54 2.28 -24.11
N THR A 280 7.79 2.31 -24.55
CA THR A 280 8.11 2.13 -25.98
C THR A 280 8.86 0.85 -26.32
N ASP A 281 9.68 0.31 -25.41
CA ASP A 281 10.52 -0.85 -25.69
C ASP A 281 9.79 -2.16 -25.38
N ARG A 282 9.34 -2.85 -26.43
CA ARG A 282 8.67 -4.17 -26.37
C ARG A 282 9.63 -5.33 -26.64
N THR A 283 10.94 -5.09 -26.59
CA THR A 283 11.92 -6.15 -26.83
C THR A 283 11.84 -7.23 -25.76
N THR A 284 11.70 -8.48 -26.17
CA THR A 284 11.58 -9.64 -25.27
C THR A 284 12.82 -9.89 -24.41
N SER A 285 13.95 -9.22 -24.65
CA SER A 285 15.15 -9.30 -23.82
C SER A 285 15.09 -8.38 -22.60
N ARG A 286 14.17 -7.40 -22.57
CA ARG A 286 14.04 -6.49 -21.42
C ARG A 286 13.47 -7.21 -20.21
N PRO A 287 14.01 -6.99 -19.01
CA PRO A 287 13.56 -7.68 -17.80
C PRO A 287 12.16 -7.22 -17.34
N TRP A 288 11.73 -6.01 -17.73
CA TRP A 288 10.38 -5.50 -17.44
C TRP A 288 9.30 -5.95 -18.44
N ASN A 289 9.65 -6.78 -19.42
CA ASN A 289 8.68 -7.37 -20.36
C ASN A 289 8.55 -8.87 -20.11
N ASP A 290 7.41 -9.45 -20.46
CA ASP A 290 7.26 -10.88 -20.61
C ASP A 290 7.98 -11.40 -21.88
N ARG A 291 7.96 -12.72 -22.10
CA ARG A 291 8.59 -13.33 -23.29
C ARG A 291 7.83 -13.15 -24.61
N TRP A 292 6.74 -12.39 -24.59
CA TRP A 292 6.00 -11.96 -25.76
C TRP A 292 6.15 -10.46 -26.04
N GLY A 293 6.86 -9.73 -25.16
CA GLY A 293 7.19 -8.32 -25.32
C GLY A 293 6.19 -7.39 -24.63
N ASN A 294 5.19 -7.92 -23.93
CA ASN A 294 4.26 -7.10 -23.17
C ASN A 294 4.86 -6.74 -21.81
N PRO A 295 4.61 -5.54 -21.28
CA PRO A 295 5.19 -5.13 -20.02
C PRO A 295 4.62 -5.94 -18.84
N LEU A 296 5.47 -6.17 -17.83
CA LEU A 296 5.06 -6.74 -16.54
C LEU A 296 4.32 -5.67 -15.73
N VAL A 297 3.24 -6.07 -15.06
CA VAL A 297 2.42 -5.20 -14.21
C VAL A 297 2.70 -5.53 -12.76
N VAL A 298 3.07 -4.53 -11.95
CA VAL A 298 3.28 -4.70 -10.50
C VAL A 298 2.11 -4.06 -9.78
N VAL A 299 1.31 -4.87 -9.09
CA VAL A 299 0.13 -4.42 -8.36
C VAL A 299 0.42 -4.34 -6.87
N ASN A 300 -0.19 -3.38 -6.19
CA ASN A 300 0.05 -3.13 -4.77
C ASN A 300 -1.21 -2.76 -3.97
N ALA A 301 -1.15 -2.99 -2.67
CA ALA A 301 -2.02 -2.41 -1.66
C ALA A 301 -1.20 -2.13 -0.39
N VAL A 302 -1.61 -1.14 0.40
CA VAL A 302 -0.92 -0.78 1.66
C VAL A 302 -1.87 -1.00 2.84
N PHE A 303 -1.39 -1.66 3.86
CA PHE A 303 -2.03 -1.68 5.17
C PHE A 303 -1.42 -0.61 6.07
N ILE A 304 -2.28 0.24 6.63
CA ILE A 304 -1.97 1.16 7.71
C ILE A 304 -3.19 1.15 8.65
N PRO A 305 -3.03 0.97 9.97
CA PRO A 305 -4.13 1.12 10.91
C PRO A 305 -4.74 2.52 10.77
N GLY A 306 -6.07 2.63 10.80
CA GLY A 306 -6.73 3.94 10.81
C GLY A 306 -6.41 4.74 12.08
N ARG A 307 -6.63 6.05 12.03
CA ARG A 307 -6.43 6.93 13.19
C ARG A 307 -7.51 6.66 14.24
N TYR A 308 -7.11 6.61 15.51
CA TYR A 308 -8.05 6.45 16.63
C TYR A 308 -8.53 7.82 17.11
N ASP A 309 -9.44 8.44 16.37
CA ASP A 309 -10.03 9.74 16.74
C ASP A 309 -11.54 9.60 17.02
N PHE A 310 -12.18 10.68 17.46
CA PHE A 310 -13.63 10.73 17.66
C PHE A 310 -14.38 10.57 16.34
N ASN A 311 -15.42 9.74 16.32
CA ASN A 311 -16.40 9.78 15.24
C ASN A 311 -17.44 10.87 15.53
N PRO A 312 -18.04 11.48 14.49
CA PRO A 312 -19.18 12.37 14.68
C PRO A 312 -20.30 11.69 15.48
N GLY A 313 -20.66 12.27 16.64
CA GLY A 313 -21.73 11.77 17.50
C GLY A 313 -21.29 10.83 18.63
N GLU A 314 -20.00 10.52 18.78
CA GLU A 314 -19.50 9.78 19.95
C GLU A 314 -19.26 10.72 21.15
N GLU A 315 -19.63 10.28 22.35
CA GLU A 315 -19.33 10.99 23.58
C GLU A 315 -17.87 10.78 24.02
N THR A 316 -17.27 11.80 24.61
CA THR A 316 -15.82 11.90 24.78
C THR A 316 -15.24 11.05 25.92
N ALA A 317 -16.08 10.42 26.75
CA ALA A 317 -15.65 9.73 27.96
C ALA A 317 -15.02 8.34 27.71
N ASP A 318 -15.28 7.74 26.56
CA ASP A 318 -14.95 6.33 26.30
C ASP A 318 -13.60 6.15 25.57
N LEU A 319 -13.08 7.19 24.91
CA LEU A 319 -11.76 7.14 24.26
C LEU A 319 -10.66 7.59 25.23
N LYS A 320 -9.85 6.65 25.69
CA LYS A 320 -8.80 6.90 26.70
C LYS A 320 -7.37 6.60 26.24
N ARG A 321 -7.15 6.32 24.95
CA ARG A 321 -5.94 5.64 24.49
C ARG A 321 -5.08 6.40 23.46
N GLY A 322 -5.41 7.66 23.17
CA GLY A 322 -4.69 8.54 22.23
C GLY A 322 -4.85 8.18 20.75
N ARG A 323 -4.59 9.14 19.84
CA ARG A 323 -4.87 8.95 18.40
C ARG A 323 -4.08 7.84 17.70
N ASP A 324 -2.93 7.47 18.26
CA ASP A 324 -2.06 6.42 17.77
C ASP A 324 -2.30 5.05 18.43
N TYR A 325 -3.38 4.93 19.20
CA TYR A 325 -3.75 3.70 19.89
C TYR A 325 -3.74 2.49 18.95
N LEU A 326 -4.42 2.59 17.80
CA LEU A 326 -4.53 1.49 16.84
C LEU A 326 -3.21 1.19 16.15
N LEU A 327 -2.37 2.21 15.92
CA LEU A 327 -1.03 2.04 15.37
C LEU A 327 -0.15 1.21 16.32
N LYS A 328 -0.14 1.56 17.61
CA LYS A 328 0.61 0.83 18.66
C LYS A 328 0.06 -0.57 18.88
N THR A 329 -1.27 -0.70 18.92
CA THR A 329 -1.94 -1.97 19.16
C THR A 329 -1.74 -2.92 17.99
N ALA A 330 -1.78 -2.43 16.73
CA ALA A 330 -1.41 -3.21 15.56
C ALA A 330 0.03 -3.72 15.66
N LYS A 331 0.99 -2.85 16.01
CA LYS A 331 2.39 -3.27 16.23
C LYS A 331 2.51 -4.36 17.29
N GLN A 332 1.70 -4.30 18.35
CA GLN A 332 1.72 -5.29 19.42
C GLN A 332 1.07 -6.61 19.00
N LEU A 333 -0.11 -6.56 18.38
CA LEU A 333 -0.94 -7.74 18.12
C LEU A 333 -0.63 -8.41 16.77
N TYR A 334 -0.34 -7.62 15.73
CA TYR A 334 0.07 -8.14 14.41
C TYR A 334 1.59 -8.28 14.28
N LEU A 335 2.37 -7.72 15.22
CA LEU A 335 3.84 -7.59 15.17
C LEU A 335 4.35 -6.56 14.16
N TYR A 336 3.46 -5.85 13.47
CA TYR A 336 3.76 -4.77 12.53
C TYR A 336 2.59 -3.78 12.50
N ASN A 337 2.85 -2.55 12.11
CA ASN A 337 1.84 -1.49 11.98
C ASN A 337 1.77 -0.91 10.56
N ARG A 338 2.47 -1.56 9.63
CA ARG A 338 2.48 -1.25 8.21
C ARG A 338 2.75 -2.52 7.45
N ALA A 339 2.08 -2.70 6.32
CA ALA A 339 2.50 -3.69 5.35
C ALA A 339 2.23 -3.20 3.93
N VAL A 340 3.01 -3.65 2.95
CA VAL A 340 2.72 -3.50 1.53
C VAL A 340 2.54 -4.89 0.93
N PHE A 341 1.39 -5.12 0.31
CA PHE A 341 1.09 -6.34 -0.41
C PHE A 341 1.40 -6.11 -1.89
N ILE A 342 2.25 -6.92 -2.50
CA ILE A 342 2.64 -6.79 -3.91
C ILE A 342 2.46 -8.10 -4.64
N SER A 343 1.96 -8.04 -5.87
CA SER A 343 2.01 -9.15 -6.81
C SER A 343 2.48 -8.65 -8.17
N VAL A 344 3.04 -9.55 -8.97
CA VAL A 344 3.45 -9.25 -10.35
C VAL A 344 2.57 -10.07 -11.28
N GLY A 345 2.14 -9.46 -12.37
CA GLY A 345 1.33 -10.07 -13.41
C GLY A 345 1.91 -9.89 -14.80
N ALA A 346 1.58 -10.81 -15.70
CA ALA A 346 1.95 -10.73 -17.12
C ALA A 346 0.79 -11.20 -18.01
N VAL A 347 0.57 -10.50 -19.12
CA VAL A 347 -0.54 -10.78 -20.04
C VAL A 347 -0.26 -11.94 -21.01
N GLY A 348 1.02 -12.22 -21.29
CA GLY A 348 1.42 -13.31 -22.15
C GLY A 348 1.20 -13.01 -23.64
N PRO A 349 0.87 -14.00 -24.49
CA PRO A 349 0.92 -13.88 -25.94
C PRO A 349 -0.11 -12.95 -26.60
N LYS A 350 -1.26 -12.71 -25.95
CA LYS A 350 -2.40 -12.03 -26.58
C LYS A 350 -2.95 -10.97 -25.66
N LEU A 351 -2.86 -9.72 -26.10
CA LEU A 351 -3.55 -8.58 -25.49
C LEU A 351 -5.02 -8.58 -25.90
N ARG A 352 -5.92 -8.31 -24.94
CA ARG A 352 -7.34 -8.07 -25.22
C ARG A 352 -7.55 -6.70 -25.85
N THR A 353 -6.90 -5.69 -25.29
CA THR A 353 -6.83 -4.33 -25.83
C THR A 353 -5.39 -4.07 -26.28
N PRO A 354 -5.13 -3.76 -27.56
CA PRO A 354 -3.81 -3.36 -28.01
C PRO A 354 -3.29 -2.18 -27.18
N LEU A 355 -2.01 -2.23 -26.80
CA LEU A 355 -1.38 -1.12 -26.09
C LEU A 355 -1.27 0.10 -27.03
N PRO A 356 -1.45 1.33 -26.51
CA PRO A 356 -1.10 2.54 -27.26
C PRO A 356 0.34 2.46 -27.74
N SER A 357 0.60 2.87 -28.98
CA SER A 357 1.93 2.83 -29.59
C SER A 357 2.15 4.06 -30.47
N PRO A 358 2.94 5.04 -30.04
CA PRO A 358 3.57 5.16 -28.71
C PRO A 358 2.55 5.40 -27.59
N TRP A 359 2.91 5.04 -26.36
CA TRP A 359 2.15 5.31 -25.15
C TRP A 359 2.74 6.54 -24.44
N THR A 360 1.92 7.54 -24.13
CA THR A 360 2.26 8.77 -23.37
C THR A 360 2.05 8.63 -21.86
N PRO A 361 2.69 9.45 -21.01
CA PRO A 361 2.49 9.41 -19.55
C PRO A 361 1.02 9.58 -19.10
N THR A 362 0.21 10.33 -19.84
CA THR A 362 -1.21 10.56 -19.49
C THR A 362 -2.09 9.33 -19.68
N GLU A 363 -1.64 8.35 -20.47
CA GLU A 363 -2.36 7.10 -20.70
C GLU A 363 -1.88 6.00 -19.72
N ASP A 364 -0.87 6.27 -18.87
CA ASP A 364 -0.23 5.30 -17.96
C ASP A 364 -1.26 4.53 -17.12
N ALA A 365 -2.20 5.26 -16.56
CA ALA A 365 -3.22 4.70 -15.71
C ALA A 365 -4.15 3.75 -16.48
N ILE A 366 -4.56 4.13 -17.69
CA ILE A 366 -5.50 3.38 -18.53
C ILE A 366 -4.88 2.06 -18.99
N ALA A 367 -3.68 2.10 -19.57
CA ALA A 367 -3.09 0.87 -20.10
C ALA A 367 -2.61 -0.07 -18.98
N LEU A 368 -2.13 0.43 -17.82
CA LEU A 368 -1.84 -0.42 -16.66
C LEU A 368 -3.11 -1.10 -16.10
N ARG A 369 -4.22 -0.35 -16.02
CA ARG A 369 -5.54 -0.88 -15.63
C ARG A 369 -6.00 -1.97 -16.59
N ASP A 370 -5.98 -1.74 -17.90
CA ASP A 370 -6.47 -2.69 -18.88
C ASP A 370 -5.65 -4.00 -18.90
N LEU A 371 -4.32 -3.89 -18.79
CA LEU A 371 -3.46 -5.06 -18.63
C LEU A 371 -3.82 -5.83 -17.35
N TRP A 372 -4.03 -5.12 -16.23
CA TRP A 372 -4.35 -5.76 -14.96
C TRP A 372 -5.73 -6.41 -14.95
N ILE A 373 -6.75 -5.77 -15.52
CA ILE A 373 -8.09 -6.36 -15.67
C ILE A 373 -8.00 -7.68 -16.44
N GLN A 374 -7.25 -7.70 -17.55
CA GLN A 374 -7.05 -8.93 -18.30
C GLN A 374 -6.34 -10.00 -17.45
N ILE A 375 -5.25 -9.66 -16.76
CA ILE A 375 -4.54 -10.61 -15.89
C ILE A 375 -5.50 -11.15 -14.83
N ARG A 376 -6.14 -10.27 -14.06
CA ARG A 376 -7.07 -10.59 -12.97
C ARG A 376 -8.16 -11.56 -13.41
N GLU A 377 -8.81 -11.29 -14.53
CA GLU A 377 -9.91 -12.12 -15.03
C GLU A 377 -9.41 -13.46 -15.57
N THR A 378 -8.37 -13.44 -16.43
CA THR A 378 -7.84 -14.67 -17.03
C THR A 378 -7.27 -15.61 -15.97
N THR A 379 -6.58 -15.09 -14.94
CA THR A 379 -6.00 -15.88 -13.86
C THR A 379 -6.96 -16.16 -12.72
N GLU A 380 -8.17 -15.57 -12.71
CA GLU A 380 -9.06 -15.54 -11.55
C GLU A 380 -8.33 -15.11 -10.27
N ALA A 381 -7.63 -13.98 -10.33
CA ALA A 381 -6.86 -13.47 -9.19
C ALA A 381 -7.74 -13.29 -7.94
N ALA A 382 -9.00 -12.90 -8.11
CA ALA A 382 -9.95 -12.73 -7.01
C ALA A 382 -10.21 -13.98 -6.15
N LYS A 383 -9.83 -15.19 -6.61
CA LYS A 383 -9.87 -16.40 -5.77
C LYS A 383 -8.82 -16.40 -4.66
N TRP A 384 -7.79 -15.57 -4.79
CA TRP A 384 -6.88 -15.30 -3.68
C TRP A 384 -7.51 -14.22 -2.83
N ASP A 385 -8.19 -14.65 -1.78
CA ASP A 385 -8.88 -13.79 -0.81
C ASP A 385 -8.17 -13.85 0.56
N GLU A 386 -8.78 -13.30 1.60
CA GLU A 386 -8.26 -13.32 2.98
C GLU A 386 -8.10 -14.75 3.56
N THR A 387 -8.80 -15.75 3.02
CA THR A 387 -8.66 -17.15 3.43
C THR A 387 -7.48 -17.85 2.76
N ALA A 388 -6.99 -17.29 1.65
CA ALA A 388 -5.89 -17.84 0.87
C ALA A 388 -4.55 -17.86 1.63
N PHE A 389 -4.38 -17.06 2.69
CA PHE A 389 -3.18 -17.13 3.53
C PHE A 389 -3.10 -18.42 4.35
N GLU A 390 -4.22 -19.07 4.62
CA GLU A 390 -4.27 -20.38 5.28
C GLU A 390 -4.37 -21.52 4.27
N LYS A 391 -5.22 -21.33 3.26
CA LYS A 391 -5.54 -22.33 2.24
C LYS A 391 -5.34 -21.72 0.86
N PRO A 392 -4.08 -21.57 0.41
CA PRO A 392 -3.79 -20.87 -0.81
C PRO A 392 -4.39 -21.61 -2.01
N PRO A 393 -5.16 -20.93 -2.89
CA PRO A 393 -5.75 -21.54 -4.07
C PRO A 393 -4.71 -21.97 -5.11
N TRP A 394 -3.46 -21.50 -5.00
CA TRP A 394 -2.29 -21.96 -5.76
C TRP A 394 -0.98 -21.65 -5.01
N GLN A 395 0.17 -22.14 -5.49
CA GLN A 395 1.48 -21.77 -4.97
C GLN A 395 2.33 -21.15 -6.09
N GLY A 396 3.21 -20.22 -5.74
CA GLY A 396 4.11 -19.55 -6.69
C GLY A 396 3.38 -18.72 -7.76
N THR A 397 3.71 -18.93 -9.03
CA THR A 397 3.06 -18.20 -10.13
C THR A 397 1.91 -19.02 -10.73
N ARG A 398 0.70 -18.46 -10.68
CA ARG A 398 -0.45 -19.04 -11.38
C ARG A 398 -0.39 -18.68 -12.85
N GLN A 399 -0.26 -19.70 -13.68
CA GLN A 399 -0.47 -19.58 -15.12
C GLN A 399 -1.86 -20.11 -15.47
N ARG A 400 -2.64 -19.33 -16.22
CA ARG A 400 -3.96 -19.78 -16.68
C ARG A 400 -4.21 -19.41 -18.13
N LYS A 401 -4.88 -20.32 -18.84
CA LYS A 401 -5.36 -20.12 -20.21
C LYS A 401 -6.88 -19.97 -20.19
N GLN A 402 -7.41 -18.92 -20.82
CA GLN A 402 -8.84 -18.73 -21.03
C GLN A 402 -9.06 -18.37 -22.51
N GLY A 403 -9.67 -19.29 -23.27
CA GLY A 403 -9.73 -19.18 -24.72
C GLY A 403 -8.32 -19.05 -25.34
N SER A 404 -8.06 -17.92 -25.98
CA SER A 404 -6.75 -17.59 -26.58
C SER A 404 -5.81 -16.81 -25.65
N GLU A 405 -6.30 -16.34 -24.50
CA GLU A 405 -5.51 -15.58 -23.52
C GLU A 405 -4.69 -16.55 -22.66
N ARG A 406 -3.46 -16.16 -22.28
CA ARG A 406 -2.64 -16.89 -21.31
C ARG A 406 -1.91 -15.89 -20.42
N CYS A 407 -2.43 -15.67 -19.22
CA CYS A 407 -1.89 -14.73 -18.26
C CYS A 407 -1.19 -15.45 -17.11
N PHE A 408 -0.38 -14.68 -16.38
CA PHE A 408 0.42 -15.11 -15.24
C PHE A 408 0.21 -14.13 -14.09
N VAL A 409 0.14 -14.62 -12.86
CA VAL A 409 0.12 -13.79 -11.65
C VAL A 409 0.83 -14.50 -10.50
N THR A 410 1.70 -13.80 -9.78
CA THR A 410 2.32 -14.34 -8.57
C THR A 410 1.32 -14.36 -7.41
N VAL A 411 1.56 -15.20 -6.40
CA VAL A 411 0.96 -14.96 -5.08
C VAL A 411 1.33 -13.55 -4.59
N PRO A 412 0.47 -12.88 -3.80
CA PRO A 412 0.84 -11.64 -3.15
C PRO A 412 1.93 -11.90 -2.10
N TYR A 413 2.97 -11.08 -2.14
CA TYR A 413 4.01 -11.03 -1.14
C TYR A 413 3.71 -9.89 -0.16
N SER A 414 3.84 -10.15 1.14
CA SER A 414 3.65 -9.15 2.20
C SER A 414 5.00 -8.65 2.70
N PHE A 415 5.28 -7.37 2.45
CA PHE A 415 6.40 -6.66 3.05
C PHE A 415 5.90 -5.99 4.32
N LYS A 416 6.47 -6.32 5.49
CA LYS A 416 6.07 -5.82 6.80
C LYS A 416 7.08 -4.83 7.35
#